data_AF-A0A6A6N5R2-F1
#
_entry.id   AF-A0A6A6N5R2-F1
#
_cell.length_a   1.000
_cell.length_b   1.000
_cell.length_c   1.000
_cell.angle_alpha   90.00
_cell.angle_beta   90.00
_cell.angle_gamma   90.00
#
_symmetry.space_group_name_H-M   'P 1'
#
loop_
_entity.id
_entity.type
_entity.pdbx_description
1 polymer ?
#
loop_
_entity_poly.entity_id
_entity_poly.type
_entity_poly.pdbx_seq_one_letter_code
_entity_poly.pdbx_strand_id
1 'polypeptide(L)' 'MAALFSKMLTKTDIESCLCIRASPLGQLPFEEGQRVNMHVHDESGQEWIFSCSIEEDENVGRFVSVGWLEFARFKEILT' A
#
# COMPACT_ATOMS: atom_id res chain seq x y z
N MET A 1 -6.62 -11.50 -15.03
CA MET A 1 -6.41 -11.53 -13.56
C MET A 1 -7.63 -10.88 -12.92
N ALA A 2 -8.12 -11.41 -11.80
CA ALA A 2 -9.19 -10.76 -11.04
C ALA A 2 -8.57 -9.75 -10.07
N ALA A 3 -9.17 -8.56 -9.95
CA ALA A 3 -8.71 -7.55 -9.00
C ALA A 3 -9.01 -8.00 -7.56
N LEU A 4 -8.01 -7.96 -6.67
CA LEU A 4 -8.19 -8.26 -5.24
C LEU A 4 -8.90 -7.12 -4.51
N PHE A 5 -8.57 -5.88 -4.87
CA PHE A 5 -9.24 -4.68 -4.37
C PHE A 5 -8.99 -3.50 -5.32
N SER A 6 -9.76 -2.44 -5.15
CA SER A 6 -9.50 -1.12 -5.72
C SER A 6 -9.63 -0.06 -4.63
N LYS A 7 -8.91 1.05 -4.78
CA LYS A 7 -8.91 2.14 -3.81
C LYS A 7 -8.91 3.49 -4.55
N MET A 8 -9.76 4.40 -4.09
CA MET A 8 -9.66 5.81 -4.44
C MET A 8 -8.52 6.44 -3.62
N LEU A 9 -7.58 7.10 -4.29
CA LEU A 9 -6.46 7.76 -3.63
C LEU A 9 -6.91 9.02 -2.91
N THR A 10 -6.42 9.20 -1.69
CA THR A 10 -6.63 10.40 -0.88
C THR A 10 -5.42 11.32 -0.96
N LYS A 11 -5.57 12.56 -0.50
CA LYS A 11 -4.45 13.51 -0.37
C LYS A 11 -3.30 12.94 0.48
N THR A 12 -3.63 12.23 1.56
CA THR A 12 -2.62 11.57 2.40
C THR A 12 -1.87 10.48 1.65
N ASP A 13 -2.55 9.74 0.77
CA ASP A 13 -1.91 8.68 -0.02
C ASP A 13 -0.84 9.22 -0.96
N ILE A 14 -1.09 10.38 -1.55
CA ILE A 14 -0.19 11.01 -2.51
C ILE A 14 0.92 11.84 -1.84
N GLU A 15 0.70 12.35 -0.62
CA GLU A 15 1.69 13.18 0.08
C GLU A 15 2.59 12.38 1.04
N SER A 16 2.13 11.24 1.56
CA SER A 16 2.82 10.51 2.63
C SER A 16 3.05 9.03 2.31
N CYS A 17 2.00 8.22 2.31
CA CYS A 17 2.09 6.77 2.07
C CYS A 17 0.72 6.21 1.68
N LEU A 18 0.70 5.12 0.92
CA LEU A 18 -0.55 4.47 0.56
C LEU A 18 -1.04 3.62 1.72
N CYS A 19 -2.20 3.95 2.30
CA CYS A 19 -2.78 3.20 3.40
C CYS A 19 -3.78 2.14 2.90
N ILE A 20 -3.47 0.87 3.02
CA ILE A 20 -4.38 -0.22 2.62
C ILE A 20 -4.96 -0.85 3.88
N ARG A 21 -6.29 -0.81 4.05
CA ARG A 21 -6.93 -1.48 5.20
C ARG A 21 -6.63 -2.97 5.15
N ALA A 22 -6.43 -3.60 6.32
CA ALA A 22 -6.14 -5.04 6.37
C ALA A 22 -7.35 -5.90 5.94
N SER A 23 -8.58 -5.39 6.06
CA SER A 23 -9.82 -6.09 5.69
C SER A 23 -9.85 -6.63 4.25
N PRO A 24 -9.54 -5.86 3.20
CA PRO A 24 -9.43 -6.38 1.83
C PRO A 24 -8.23 -7.31 1.60
N LEU A 25 -7.25 -7.35 2.51
CA LEU A 25 -6.05 -8.17 2.37
C LEU A 25 -6.18 -9.56 3.03
N GLY A 26 -7.30 -9.83 3.72
CA GLY A 26 -7.56 -11.09 4.43
C GLY A 26 -6.79 -11.20 5.75
N GLN A 27 -6.62 -12.43 6.26
CA GLN A 27 -5.78 -12.72 7.43
C GLN A 27 -4.31 -12.63 7.04
N LEU A 28 -3.83 -11.41 6.84
CA LEU A 28 -2.40 -11.21 6.74
C LEU A 28 -1.74 -11.53 8.09
N PRO A 29 -0.71 -12.41 8.12
CA PRO A 29 -0.14 -12.96 9.34
C PRO A 29 0.87 -11.98 9.95
N PHE A 30 0.45 -10.73 10.14
CA PHE A 30 1.38 -9.68 10.49
C PHE A 30 1.09 -9.11 11.87
N GLU A 31 2.17 -9.01 12.65
CA GLU A 31 2.17 -8.32 13.92
C GLU A 31 2.35 -6.81 13.72
N GLU A 32 1.83 -6.02 14.64
CA GLU A 32 2.00 -4.57 14.64
C GLU A 32 3.50 -4.21 14.67
N GLY A 33 3.88 -3.18 13.90
CA GLY A 33 5.27 -2.74 13.81
C GLY A 33 6.17 -3.62 12.93
N GLN A 34 5.66 -4.74 12.42
CA GLN A 34 6.38 -5.56 11.45
C GLN A 34 6.59 -4.77 10.16
N ARG A 35 7.84 -4.78 9.66
CA ARG A 35 8.21 -4.19 8.37
C ARG A 35 8.48 -5.30 7.38
N VAL A 36 7.89 -5.20 6.20
CA VAL A 36 8.03 -6.18 5.11
C VAL A 36 8.22 -5.47 3.77
N ASN A 37 8.83 -6.13 2.80
CA ASN A 37 8.90 -5.63 1.44
C ASN A 37 7.85 -6.34 0.58
N MET A 38 7.01 -5.57 -0.09
CA MET A 38 6.02 -6.05 -1.03
C MET A 38 6.55 -5.90 -2.46
N HIS A 39 6.68 -7.03 -3.16
CA HIS A 39 7.14 -7.09 -4.54
C HIS A 39 5.91 -7.05 -5.47
N VAL A 40 5.83 -6.04 -6.33
CA VAL A 40 4.68 -5.78 -7.20
C VAL A 40 5.16 -5.64 -8.63
N HIS A 41 4.48 -6.28 -9.57
CA HIS A 41 4.73 -6.10 -11.00
C HIS A 41 3.60 -5.24 -11.58
N ASP A 42 3.96 -4.20 -12.34
CA ASP A 42 2.98 -3.41 -13.07
C ASP A 42 2.60 -4.05 -14.42
N GLU A 43 1.69 -3.42 -15.16
CA GLU A 43 1.20 -3.93 -16.45
C GLU A 43 2.30 -4.04 -17.53
N SER A 44 3.42 -3.33 -17.38
CA SER A 44 4.58 -3.43 -18.27
C SER A 44 5.54 -4.55 -17.86
N GLY A 45 5.29 -5.21 -16.74
CA GLY A 45 6.17 -6.23 -16.15
C GLY A 45 7.32 -5.66 -15.33
N GLN A 46 7.35 -4.34 -15.08
CA GLN A 46 8.36 -3.73 -14.23
C GLN A 46 8.10 -4.10 -12.76
N GLU A 47 9.14 -4.57 -12.07
CA GLU A 47 9.08 -4.84 -10.64
C GLU A 47 9.27 -3.55 -9.83
N TRP A 48 8.43 -3.41 -8.81
CA TRP A 48 8.48 -2.38 -7.79
C TRP A 48 8.54 -3.05 -6.43
N ILE A 49 9.47 -2.58 -5.58
CA ILE A 49 9.62 -3.07 -4.22
C ILE A 49 9.15 -1.97 -3.27
N PHE A 50 8.02 -2.19 -2.61
CA PHE A 50 7.48 -1.26 -1.65
C PHE A 50 7.84 -1.69 -0.23
N SER A 51 8.44 -0.77 0.53
CA SER A 51 8.56 -0.96 1.98
C SER A 51 7.18 -0.79 2.61
N CYS A 52 6.78 -1.75 3.43
CA CYS A 52 5.49 -1.77 4.09
C CYS A 52 5.67 -1.87 5.61
N SER A 53 4.87 -1.12 6.36
CA SER A 53 4.71 -1.25 7.81
C SER A 53 3.25 -1.53 8.15
N ILE A 54 3.04 -2.18 9.29
CA ILE A 54 1.72 -2.59 9.73
C ILE A 54 1.41 -1.86 11.00
N GLU A 55 0.34 -1.10 10.90
CA GLU A 55 -0.02 -0.05 11.83
C GLU A 55 -1.45 -0.29 12.27
N GLU A 56 -1.72 0.10 13.51
CA GLU A 56 -3.04 0.01 14.12
C GLU A 56 -3.40 1.39 14.63
N ASP A 57 -4.54 1.90 14.16
CA ASP A 57 -5.10 3.17 14.61
C ASP A 57 -6.51 2.92 15.15
N GLU A 58 -6.88 3.57 16.26
CA GLU A 58 -8.16 3.34 16.92
C GLU A 58 -9.37 3.66 16.03
N ASN A 59 -9.24 4.60 15.09
CA ASN A 59 -10.32 5.04 14.22
C ASN A 59 -10.37 4.26 12.90
N VAL A 60 -9.21 3.84 12.39
CA VAL A 60 -9.07 3.18 11.08
C VAL A 60 -9.00 1.65 11.20
N GLY A 61 -8.63 1.14 12.36
CA GLY A 61 -8.28 -0.26 12.61
C GLY A 61 -6.87 -0.59 12.08
N ARG A 62 -6.60 -1.88 11.86
CA ARG A 62 -5.31 -2.32 11.31
C ARG A 62 -5.20 -2.00 9.80
N PHE A 63 -4.10 -1.41 9.41
CA PHE A 63 -3.78 -1.10 8.01
C PHE A 63 -2.30 -1.33 7.69
N VAL A 64 -2.03 -1.43 6.40
CA VAL A 64 -0.69 -1.49 5.84
C VAL A 64 -0.34 -0.12 5.28
N SER A 65 0.70 0.49 5.81
CA SER A 65 1.33 1.70 5.28
C SER A 65 2.36 1.29 4.23
N VAL A 66 2.19 1.77 2.99
CA VAL A 66 3.01 1.37 1.84
C VAL A 66 3.82 2.56 1.32
N GLY A 67 5.14 2.43 1.36
CA GLY A 67 6.11 3.38 0.79
C GLY A 67 6.13 3.34 -0.73
N TRP A 68 5.11 3.90 -1.36
CA TRP A 68 4.86 3.83 -2.80
C TRP A 68 5.13 5.14 -3.57
N LEU A 69 5.55 6.21 -2.90
CA LEU A 69 5.61 7.56 -3.50
C LEU A 69 6.51 7.64 -4.73
N GLU A 70 7.60 6.86 -4.79
CA GLU A 70 8.47 6.80 -5.97
C GLU A 70 7.71 6.28 -7.20
N PHE A 71 6.95 5.21 -7.04
CA PHE A 71 6.06 4.69 -8.07
C PHE A 71 4.99 5.72 -8.47
N ALA A 72 4.36 6.38 -7.49
CA ALA A 72 3.32 7.36 -7.78
C ALA A 72 3.86 8.57 -8.58
N ARG A 73 5.10 9.01 -8.29
CA ARG A 73 5.81 10.02 -9.08
C ARG A 73 6.09 9.53 -10.49
N PHE A 74 6.62 8.32 -10.62
CA PHE A 74 6.96 7.73 -11.92
C PHE A 74 5.74 7.57 -12.83
N LYS A 75 4.59 7.20 -12.28
CA LYS A 75 3.32 7.08 -13.01
C LYS A 75 2.56 8.40 -13.17
N GLU A 76 3.14 9.52 -12.75
CA GLU A 76 2.53 10.86 -12.83
C GLU A 76 1.16 10.94 -12.12
N ILE A 77 0.98 10.18 -11.03
CA ILE A 77 -0.27 10.15 -10.25
C ILE A 77 -0.37 11.33 -9.28
N LEU A 78 0.78 11.96 -8.95
CA LEU A 78 0.88 13.04 -7.95
C LEU A 78 0.65 14.46 -8.52
N THR A 79 0.08 14.59 -9.72
CA THR A 79 -0.14 15.87 -10.42
C THR A 79 -1.40 16.61 -9.97
#